data_AF-A0AAW8KDF8-F1
#
_entry.id   AF-A0AAW8KDF8-F1
#
_cell.length_a   1.000
_cell.length_b   1.000
_cell.length_c   1.000
_cell.angle_alpha   90.00
_cell.angle_beta   90.00
_cell.angle_gamma   90.00
#
_symmetry.space_group_name_H-M   'P 1'
#
loop_
_entity.id
_entity.type
_entity.pdbx_description
1 polymer ?
#
loop_
_entity_poly.entity_id
_entity_poly.type
_entity_poly.pdbx_seq_one_letter_code
_entity_poly.pdbx_strand_id
1 'polypeptide(L)'
;LCDSDICRAHAASPEAVDVSPETAELVRTALGYCERSRGTFDITMGTLTRLWDFHRGVVPSPLALSRALPHVWCAHIEMGGSDASPTLAIDDPETVL
;
A
#
# COMPACT_ATOMS: atom_id res chain seq x y z
N LEU A 1 9.38 -12.19 13.06
CA LEU A 1 9.61 -10.74 13.22
C LEU A 1 9.69 -10.19 11.81
N CYS A 2 8.87 -9.19 11.49
CA CYS A 2 8.96 -8.59 10.17
C CYS A 2 9.84 -7.34 10.27
N ASP A 3 10.96 -7.34 9.55
CA ASP A 3 12.00 -6.32 9.71
C ASP A 3 11.96 -5.25 8.60
N SER A 4 11.08 -5.39 7.60
CA SER A 4 10.97 -4.42 6.49
C SER A 4 10.21 -3.15 6.88
N ASP A 5 10.54 -2.04 6.23
CA ASP A 5 9.88 -0.75 6.41
C ASP A 5 8.36 -0.84 6.19
N ILE A 6 7.94 -1.51 5.11
CA ILE A 6 6.52 -1.70 4.77
C ILE A 6 5.77 -2.51 5.83
N CYS A 7 6.39 -3.56 6.38
CA CYS A 7 5.78 -4.32 7.48
C CYS A 7 5.62 -3.49 8.74
N ARG A 8 6.61 -2.65 9.09
CA ARG A 8 6.51 -1.78 10.26
C ARG A 8 5.41 -0.74 10.07
N ALA A 9 5.27 -0.19 8.86
CA ALA A 9 4.17 0.72 8.53
C ALA A 9 2.80 0.05 8.67
N HIS A 10 2.63 -1.18 8.14
CA HIS A 10 1.41 -1.96 8.35
C HIS A 10 1.12 -2.21 9.84
N ALA A 11 2.13 -2.57 10.63
CA ALA A 11 1.97 -2.83 12.06
C ALA A 11 1.63 -1.58 12.88
N ALA A 12 1.98 -0.39 12.37
CA ALA A 12 1.75 0.89 13.05
C ALA A 12 0.52 1.64 12.54
N SER A 13 -0.11 1.19 11.45
CA SER A 13 -1.26 1.86 10.83
C SER A 13 -2.33 2.26 11.87
N PRO A 14 -2.83 3.52 11.84
CA PRO A 14 -2.56 4.56 10.84
C PRO A 14 -1.34 5.45 11.14
N GLU A 15 -0.58 5.17 12.19
CA GLU A 15 0.53 6.01 12.63
C GLU A 15 1.72 5.92 11.67
N ALA A 16 2.41 7.05 11.50
CA ALA A 16 3.60 7.13 10.67
C ALA A 16 4.80 6.45 11.36
N VAL A 17 5.64 5.80 10.57
CA VAL A 17 6.91 5.21 11.04
C VAL A 17 8.08 5.74 10.24
N ASP A 18 9.25 5.82 10.88
CA ASP A 18 10.50 6.10 10.18
C ASP A 18 10.83 4.97 9.20
N VAL A 19 11.18 5.36 7.99
CA VAL A 19 11.63 4.47 6.91
C VAL A 19 12.97 4.92 6.37
N SER A 20 13.66 4.03 5.66
CA SER A 20 14.89 4.41 4.99
C SER A 20 14.62 5.44 3.87
N PRO A 21 15.59 6.32 3.55
CA PRO A 21 15.49 7.21 2.39
C PRO A 21 15.25 6.47 1.06
N GLU A 22 15.81 5.27 0.90
CA GLU A 22 15.61 4.42 -0.28
C GLU A 22 14.17 3.93 -0.41
N THR A 23 13.57 3.41 0.68
CA THR A 23 12.15 3.06 0.70
C THR A 23 11.28 4.27 0.37
N ALA A 24 11.59 5.42 0.97
CA ALA A 24 10.86 6.66 0.73
C ALA A 24 10.93 7.12 -0.74
N GLU A 25 12.10 7.04 -1.38
CA GLU A 25 12.27 7.35 -2.80
C GLU A 25 11.44 6.42 -3.68
N LEU A 26 11.46 5.11 -3.40
CA LEU A 26 10.69 4.12 -4.15
C LEU A 26 9.18 4.36 -4.02
N VAL A 27 8.69 4.59 -2.80
CA VAL A 27 7.27 4.87 -2.56
C VAL A 27 6.84 6.15 -3.25
N ARG A 28 7.59 7.26 -3.12
CA ARG A 28 7.28 8.51 -3.84
C ARG A 28 7.24 8.33 -5.36
N THR A 29 8.20 7.58 -5.90
CA THR A 29 8.22 7.25 -7.33
C THR A 29 6.98 6.47 -7.74
N ALA A 30 6.60 5.48 -6.94
CA ALA A 30 5.41 4.67 -7.18
C ALA A 30 4.10 5.48 -7.09
N LEU A 31 3.98 6.38 -6.12
CA LEU A 31 2.87 7.33 -6.03
C LEU A 31 2.78 8.22 -7.26
N GLY A 32 3.92 8.71 -7.77
CA GLY A 32 3.99 9.45 -9.03
C GLY A 32 3.51 8.62 -10.22
N TYR A 33 3.75 7.30 -10.24
CA TYR A 33 3.16 6.40 -11.25
C TYR A 33 1.66 6.20 -11.05
N CYS A 34 1.16 6.09 -9.80
CA CYS A 34 -0.27 5.99 -9.54
C CYS A 34 -1.03 7.19 -10.13
N GLU A 35 -0.55 8.40 -9.85
CA GLU A 35 -1.15 9.64 -10.34
C GLU A 35 -1.10 9.72 -11.88
N ARG A 36 0.08 9.56 -12.47
CA ARG A 36 0.27 9.68 -13.93
C ARG A 36 -0.50 8.64 -14.73
N SER A 37 -0.69 7.45 -14.15
CA SER A 37 -1.45 6.36 -14.78
C SER A 37 -2.96 6.46 -14.56
N ARG A 38 -3.43 7.45 -13.78
CA ARG A 38 -4.84 7.62 -13.39
C ARG A 38 -5.41 6.33 -12.76
N GLY A 39 -4.62 5.69 -11.91
CA GLY A 39 -4.99 4.44 -11.21
C GLY A 39 -4.85 3.16 -12.04
N THR A 40 -4.28 3.22 -13.25
CA THR A 40 -4.00 1.98 -14.02
C THR A 40 -2.83 1.19 -13.40
N PHE A 41 -1.89 1.90 -12.79
CA PHE A 41 -0.89 1.36 -11.87
C PHE A 41 -1.28 1.80 -10.46
N ASP A 42 -1.33 0.85 -9.51
CA ASP A 42 -1.67 1.15 -8.13
C ASP A 42 -0.93 0.16 -7.20
N ILE A 43 -0.08 0.69 -6.32
CA ILE A 43 0.73 -0.12 -5.39
C ILE A 43 -0.09 -0.74 -4.26
N THR A 44 -1.34 -0.31 -4.08
CA THR A 44 -2.28 -0.89 -3.11
C THR A 44 -3.10 -2.04 -3.68
N MET A 45 -2.86 -2.46 -4.93
CA MET A 45 -3.51 -3.62 -5.56
C MET A 45 -3.30 -4.93 -4.80
N GLY A 46 -2.33 -4.98 -3.87
CA GLY A 46 -2.19 -6.07 -2.91
C GLY A 46 -3.50 -6.40 -2.18
N THR A 47 -4.33 -5.40 -1.88
CA THR A 47 -5.58 -5.56 -1.13
C THR A 47 -6.56 -6.44 -1.89
N LEU A 48 -6.66 -6.21 -3.20
CA LEU A 48 -7.51 -6.98 -4.10
C LEU A 48 -6.87 -8.30 -4.49
N THR A 49 -5.63 -8.27 -4.98
CA THR A 49 -4.96 -9.44 -5.57
C THR A 49 -4.83 -10.62 -4.60
N ARG A 50 -4.76 -10.37 -3.29
CA ARG A 50 -4.76 -11.43 -2.26
C ARG A 50 -6.06 -12.24 -2.19
N LEU A 51 -7.17 -11.72 -2.71
CA LEU A 51 -8.44 -12.47 -2.79
C LEU A 51 -8.44 -13.52 -3.90
N TRP A 52 -7.55 -13.39 -4.89
CA TRP A 52 -7.35 -14.39 -5.93
C TRP A 52 -6.33 -15.42 -5.47
N ASP A 53 -6.64 -16.69 -5.69
CA ASP A 53 -5.64 -17.75 -5.67
C ASP A 53 -5.43 -18.24 -7.10
N PHE A 54 -4.42 -17.68 -7.76
CA PHE A 54 -4.09 -18.03 -9.14
C PHE A 54 -3.55 -19.46 -9.27
N HIS A 55 -2.99 -20.04 -8.20
CA HIS A 55 -2.48 -21.42 -8.22
C HIS A 55 -3.63 -22.43 -8.18
N ARG A 56 -4.68 -22.12 -7.42
CA ARG A 56 -5.87 -22.98 -7.25
C ARG A 56 -7.04 -22.60 -8.14
N GLY A 57 -6.91 -21.53 -8.93
CA GLY A 57 -7.98 -21.02 -9.79
C GLY A 57 -9.17 -20.44 -9.03
N VAL A 58 -8.95 -19.93 -7.81
CA VAL A 58 -10.02 -19.33 -7.01
C VAL A 58 -10.30 -17.92 -7.52
N VAL A 59 -11.55 -17.71 -7.91
CA VAL A 59 -12.09 -16.39 -8.26
C VAL A 59 -12.89 -15.88 -7.06
N PRO A 60 -12.59 -14.68 -6.54
CA PRO A 60 -13.31 -14.11 -5.41
C PRO A 60 -14.75 -13.78 -5.77
N SER A 61 -15.63 -13.83 -4.75
CA SER A 61 -17.04 -13.48 -4.95
C SER A 61 -17.21 -11.97 -5.19
N PRO A 62 -18.28 -11.54 -5.89
CA PRO A 62 -18.57 -10.12 -6.07
C PRO A 62 -18.67 -9.35 -4.74
N LEU A 63 -19.18 -9.99 -3.68
CA LEU A 63 -19.26 -9.40 -2.35
C LEU A 63 -17.88 -9.20 -1.70
N ALA A 64 -16.96 -10.14 -1.88
CA ALA A 64 -15.59 -10.01 -1.39
C ALA A 64 -14.87 -8.86 -2.13
N LEU A 65 -15.03 -8.79 -3.45
CA LEU A 65 -14.50 -7.70 -4.26
C LEU A 65 -15.07 -6.34 -3.85
N SER A 66 -16.39 -6.23 -3.66
CA SER A 66 -17.01 -4.95 -3.26
C SER A 66 -16.57 -4.46 -1.89
N ARG A 67 -16.16 -5.38 -1.00
CA ARG A 67 -15.63 -5.04 0.32
C ARG A 67 -14.17 -4.60 0.27
N ALA A 68 -13.37 -5.15 -0.64
CA ALA A 68 -11.95 -4.80 -0.78
C ALA A 68 -11.71 -3.54 -1.62
N LEU A 69 -12.56 -3.26 -2.61
CA LEU A 69 -12.41 -2.11 -3.52
C LEU A 69 -12.25 -0.74 -2.82
N PRO A 70 -12.96 -0.43 -1.72
CA PRO A 70 -12.77 0.83 -1.01
C PRO A 70 -11.36 1.05 -0.46
N HIS A 71 -10.60 -0.03 -0.26
CA HIS A 71 -9.26 -0.05 0.34
C HIS A 71 -8.14 -0.10 -0.72
N VAL A 72 -8.47 0.12 -2.01
CA VAL A 72 -7.53 0.19 -3.13
C VAL A 72 -7.48 1.60 -3.68
N TRP A 73 -6.52 2.35 -3.15
CA TRP A 73 -6.31 3.72 -3.55
C TRP A 73 -4.94 4.20 -3.04
N CYS A 74 -4.02 4.56 -3.94
CA CYS A 74 -2.68 5.04 -3.53
C CYS A 74 -2.70 6.26 -2.59
N ALA A 75 -3.78 7.04 -2.49
CA ALA A 75 -3.83 8.14 -1.52
C ALA A 75 -3.98 7.70 -0.06
N HIS A 76 -4.18 6.40 0.21
CA HIS A 76 -4.05 5.84 1.55
C HIS A 76 -2.60 5.77 2.04
N ILE A 77 -1.64 6.02 1.15
CA ILE A 77 -0.21 5.95 1.43
C ILE A 77 0.34 7.37 1.53
N GLU A 78 0.76 7.76 2.73
CA GLU A 78 1.24 9.11 3.00
C GLU A 78 2.74 9.11 3.31
N MET A 79 3.49 9.92 2.56
CA MET A 79 4.91 10.17 2.81
C MET A 79 5.06 11.49 3.57
N GLY A 80 5.77 11.46 4.70
CA GLY A 80 6.06 12.61 5.53
C GLY A 80 7.54 12.74 5.88
N GLY A 81 7.81 13.56 6.90
CA GLY A 81 9.17 13.80 7.39
C GLY A 81 10.04 14.65 6.47
N SER A 82 11.35 14.58 6.67
CA SER A 82 12.36 15.25 5.82
C SER A 82 13.10 14.22 4.97
N ASP A 83 13.85 14.65 3.96
CA ASP A 83 14.62 13.71 3.13
C ASP A 83 15.64 12.87 3.94
N ALA A 84 16.18 13.43 5.02
CA ALA A 84 17.12 12.72 5.91
C ALA A 84 16.43 11.80 6.93
N SER A 85 15.14 12.01 7.20
CA SER A 85 14.34 11.23 8.15
C SER A 85 12.89 11.19 7.65
N PRO A 86 12.63 10.39 6.60
CA PRO A 86 11.31 10.30 6.01
C PRO A 86 10.43 9.35 6.81
N THR A 87 9.13 9.62 6.78
CA THR A 87 8.13 8.77 7.41
C THR A 87 7.12 8.25 6.39
N LEU A 88 6.55 7.09 6.69
CA LEU A 88 5.49 6.44 5.90
C LEU A 88 4.31 6.11 6.82
N ALA A 89 3.11 6.49 6.40
CA ALA A 89 1.85 6.09 7.03
C ALA A 89 0.93 5.40 6.00
N ILE A 90 0.12 4.47 6.50
CA ILE A 90 -0.96 3.81 5.76
C ILE A 90 -2.24 4.11 6.53
N ASP A 91 -3.06 5.05 6.03
CA ASP A 91 -4.18 5.62 6.80
C ASP A 91 -5.38 4.65 6.94
N ASP A 92 -5.47 3.67 6.04
CA ASP A 92 -6.46 2.62 6.01
C ASP A 92 -5.84 1.26 6.40
N PRO A 93 -6.15 0.71 7.59
CA PRO A 93 -5.59 -0.56 8.05
C PRO A 93 -5.91 -1.77 7.17
N GLU A 94 -6.92 -1.69 6.31
CA GLU A 94 -7.28 -2.78 5.37
C GLU A 94 -6.53 -2.64 4.03
N THR A 95 -5.93 -1.48 3.76
CA THR A 95 -5.07 -1.27 2.59
C THR A 95 -3.80 -2.08 2.71
N VAL A 96 -3.38 -2.66 1.58
CA VAL A 96 -2.16 -3.45 1.45
C VAL A 96 -1.21 -2.77 0.48
N LEU A 97 -0.20 -2.11 1.03
CA LEU A 97 1.04 -1.75 0.32
C LEU A 97 2.01 -2.93 0.24
#